data_AF-A0A7K1B8U2-F1
#
_entry.id   AF-A0A7K1B8U2-F1
#
_cell.length_a   1.000
_cell.length_b   1.000
_cell.length_c   1.000
_cell.angle_alpha   90.00
_cell.angle_beta   90.00
_cell.angle_gamma   90.00
#
_symmetry.space_group_name_H-M   'P 1'
#
loop_
_entity.id
_entity.type
_entity.pdbx_description
1 polymer ?
#
loop_
_entity_poly.entity_id
_entity_poly.type
_entity_poly.pdbx_seq_one_letter_code
_entity_poly.pdbx_strand_id
1 'polypeptide(L)'
;MLVVRAELPGIDPDRDVEVVVADGMLRIHAERTERTESTDFTGEPAGRKVTEAETTEAETTEAETTEVEEAEVKEAEVKEAEARRHYRSEFRYGSFTRALALPAGVAESDVTATYTDGILEVRVPMVEAAERTRTVPVTRG
;
A
#
# COMPACT_ATOMS: atom_id res chain seq x y z
N MET A 1 -9.97 -22.67 -13.23
CA MET A 1 -9.13 -21.95 -12.25
C MET A 1 -9.67 -20.53 -12.13
N LEU A 2 -9.90 -20.05 -10.91
CA LEU A 2 -10.31 -18.68 -10.64
C LEU A 2 -9.05 -17.87 -10.30
N VAL A 3 -8.89 -16.70 -10.91
CA VAL A 3 -7.79 -15.77 -10.64
C VAL A 3 -8.38 -14.43 -10.25
N VAL A 4 -7.96 -13.91 -9.10
CA VAL A 4 -8.35 -12.60 -8.60
C VAL A 4 -7.12 -11.70 -8.63
N ARG A 5 -7.25 -10.53 -9.25
CA ARG A 5 -6.18 -9.52 -9.30
C ARG A 5 -6.63 -8.24 -8.62
N ALA A 6 -5.73 -7.62 -7.87
CA ALA A 6 -5.91 -6.31 -7.27
C ALA A 6 -4.67 -5.45 -7.52
N GLU A 7 -4.88 -4.23 -8.02
CA GLU A 7 -3.83 -3.23 -8.18
C GLU A 7 -3.64 -2.50 -6.86
N LEU A 8 -2.47 -2.65 -6.26
CA LEU A 8 -2.10 -2.19 -4.94
C LEU A 8 -0.68 -1.57 -4.96
N PRO A 9 -0.43 -0.53 -5.79
CA PRO A 9 0.93 -0.01 -5.99
C PRO A 9 1.47 0.70 -4.74
N GLY A 10 2.76 0.47 -4.44
CA GLY A 10 3.45 1.12 -3.33
C GLY A 10 2.96 0.67 -1.94
N ILE A 11 2.47 -0.57 -1.85
CA ILE A 11 2.09 -1.24 -0.59
C ILE A 11 3.18 -2.26 -0.26
N ASP A 12 3.54 -2.38 1.02
CA ASP A 12 4.43 -3.44 1.49
C ASP A 12 3.61 -4.73 1.72
N PRO A 13 3.76 -5.79 0.91
CA PRO A 13 2.90 -6.96 1.01
C PRO A 13 3.06 -7.73 2.33
N ASP A 14 4.19 -7.61 3.01
CA ASP A 14 4.45 -8.34 4.26
C ASP A 14 3.83 -7.63 5.48
N ARG A 15 3.56 -6.32 5.37
CA ARG A 15 3.06 -5.49 6.47
C ARG A 15 1.64 -4.97 6.26
N ASP A 16 1.29 -4.69 5.01
CA ASP A 16 0.14 -3.87 4.67
C ASP A 16 -0.91 -4.65 3.84
N VAL A 17 -0.67 -5.93 3.54
CA VAL A 17 -1.62 -6.80 2.82
C VAL A 17 -1.91 -8.06 3.63
N GLU A 18 -3.19 -8.37 3.78
CA GLU A 18 -3.68 -9.60 4.41
C GLU A 18 -4.62 -10.34 3.45
N VAL A 19 -4.35 -11.65 3.26
CA VAL A 19 -5.22 -12.55 2.50
C VAL A 19 -5.67 -13.68 3.42
N VAL A 20 -6.97 -13.73 3.70
CA VAL A 20 -7.57 -14.71 4.60
C VAL A 20 -8.54 -15.58 3.82
N VAL A 21 -8.44 -16.90 4.00
CA VAL A 21 -9.43 -17.86 3.54
C VAL A 21 -10.07 -18.48 4.78
N ALA A 22 -11.37 -18.31 4.93
CA ALA A 22 -12.13 -18.92 6.02
C ALA A 22 -13.60 -19.08 5.59
N ASP A 23 -14.24 -20.15 6.02
CA ASP A 23 -15.67 -20.42 5.81
C ASP A 23 -16.09 -20.36 4.32
N GLY A 24 -15.20 -20.81 3.42
CA GLY A 24 -15.43 -20.75 1.97
C GLY A 24 -15.42 -19.33 1.39
N MET A 25 -14.91 -18.34 2.12
CA MET A 25 -14.70 -16.97 1.64
C MET A 25 -13.23 -16.61 1.58
N LEU A 26 -12.84 -15.99 0.47
CA LEU A 26 -11.57 -15.30 0.30
C LEU A 26 -11.76 -13.82 0.65
N ARG A 27 -11.07 -13.35 1.68
CA ARG A 27 -10.99 -11.94 2.05
C ARG A 27 -9.59 -11.40 1.71
N ILE A 28 -9.57 -10.29 0.99
CA ILE A 28 -8.37 -9.51 0.71
C ILE A 28 -8.54 -8.18 1.44
N HIS A 29 -7.63 -7.86 2.33
CA HIS A 29 -7.54 -6.58 3.03
C HIS A 29 -6.17 -5.96 2.72
N ALA A 30 -6.15 -4.66 2.45
CA ALA A 30 -4.90 -3.93 2.25
C ALA A 30 -5.04 -2.50 2.76
N GLU A 31 -3.99 -1.95 3.37
CA GLU A 31 -3.95 -0.56 3.78
C GLU A 31 -2.87 0.19 3.01
N ARG A 32 -3.23 1.37 2.48
CA ARG A 32 -2.26 2.25 1.85
C ARG A 32 -2.20 3.58 2.55
N THR A 33 -1.11 3.81 3.27
CA THR A 33 -0.82 5.11 3.89
C THR A 33 -0.23 6.08 2.88
N GLU A 34 -0.59 7.35 2.99
CA GLU A 34 0.10 8.40 2.26
C GLU A 34 1.53 8.53 2.83
N ARG A 35 2.52 8.29 1.98
CA ARG A 35 3.92 8.59 2.29
C ARG A 35 4.33 9.77 1.42
N THR A 36 4.53 10.93 2.04
CA THR A 36 5.11 12.10 1.38
C THR A 36 6.60 11.82 1.17
N GLU A 37 6.94 11.14 0.08
CA GLU A 37 8.31 11.13 -0.43
C GLU A 37 8.45 12.33 -1.36
N SER A 38 9.01 13.42 -0.84
CA SER A 38 9.49 14.53 -1.65
C SER A 38 10.72 14.07 -2.43
N THR A 39 10.50 13.49 -3.60
CA THR A 39 11.56 13.30 -4.59
C THR A 39 11.44 14.41 -5.61
N ASP A 40 12.41 15.31 -5.63
CA ASP A 40 12.62 16.19 -6.77
C ASP A 40 12.82 15.35 -8.05
N PHE A 41 12.46 15.93 -9.19
CA PHE A 41 12.47 15.30 -10.52
C PHE A 41 13.86 14.75 -10.96
N THR A 42 14.92 14.97 -10.17
CA THR A 42 16.26 14.40 -10.37
C THR A 42 16.44 12.99 -9.79
N GLY A 43 15.48 12.47 -9.01
CA GLY A 43 15.55 11.12 -8.45
C GLY A 43 16.57 10.96 -7.32
N GLU A 44 17.02 12.05 -6.70
CA GLU A 44 17.84 12.00 -5.49
C GLU A 44 16.95 11.89 -4.24
N PRO A 45 17.19 10.91 -3.35
CA PRO A 45 16.52 10.90 -2.06
C PRO A 45 17.02 12.07 -1.21
N ALA A 46 16.12 12.95 -0.79
CA ALA A 46 16.41 13.93 0.25
C ALA A 46 16.96 13.20 1.49
N GLY A 47 18.18 13.56 1.87
CA GLY A 47 19.07 12.76 2.70
C GLY A 47 18.42 12.13 3.93
N ARG A 48 18.69 10.83 4.08
CA ARG A 48 18.59 10.08 5.33
C ARG A 48 19.35 10.87 6.41
N LYS A 49 18.65 11.50 7.37
CA LYS A 49 19.28 11.96 8.62
C LYS A 49 19.65 10.71 9.42
N VAL A 50 20.86 10.21 9.19
CA VAL A 50 21.52 9.28 10.11
C VAL A 50 21.91 10.10 11.33
N THR A 51 21.20 9.89 12.44
CA THR A 51 21.63 10.38 13.74
C THR A 51 22.75 9.47 14.24
N GLU A 52 23.98 9.75 13.83
CA GLU A 52 25.15 9.30 14.57
C GLU A 52 25.49 10.38 15.59
N ALA A 53 25.16 10.08 16.85
CA ALA A 53 25.63 10.81 17.99
C ALA A 53 27.05 10.33 18.30
N GLU A 54 28.05 11.19 18.13
CA GLU A 54 29.26 11.11 18.92
C GLU A 54 29.77 12.52 19.24
N THR A 55 29.72 12.81 20.53
CA THR A 55 30.06 14.08 21.16
C THR A 55 31.56 14.18 21.34
N THR A 56 32.19 15.29 20.97
CA THR A 56 33.37 15.76 21.71
C THR A 56 33.39 17.29 21.76
N GLU A 57 33.59 17.77 22.98
CA GLU A 57 33.42 19.12 23.48
C GLU A 57 34.51 20.08 22.96
N ALA A 58 34.12 21.33 22.66
CA ALA A 58 34.93 22.52 22.95
C ALA A 58 34.08 23.80 22.79
N GLU A 59 33.64 24.30 23.94
CA GLU A 59 33.46 25.69 24.36
C GLU A 59 33.91 26.81 23.38
N THR A 60 33.01 27.75 23.01
CA THR A 60 33.20 29.21 23.21
C THR A 60 31.89 30.02 22.96
N THR A 61 31.49 30.78 23.98
CA THR A 61 30.77 32.08 24.05
C THR A 61 29.74 32.53 23.00
N GLU A 62 28.51 32.70 23.53
CA GLU A 62 27.60 33.86 23.49
C GLU A 62 27.39 34.68 22.19
N ALA A 63 26.14 34.56 21.73
CA ALA A 63 25.22 35.64 21.37
C ALA A 63 25.55 36.50 20.14
N GLU A 64 24.79 36.24 19.06
CA GLU A 64 24.06 37.22 18.23
C GLU A 64 23.89 36.69 16.80
N THR A 65 23.04 35.68 16.61
CA THR A 65 22.57 35.23 15.28
C THR A 65 21.30 34.39 15.49
N THR A 66 20.15 35.03 15.69
CA THR A 66 18.87 34.30 15.85
C THR A 66 17.81 34.78 14.86
N GLU A 67 17.97 35.96 14.25
CA GLU A 67 17.01 36.49 13.27
C GLU A 67 17.25 36.03 11.83
N VAL A 68 18.49 35.65 11.50
CA VAL A 68 18.85 35.18 10.15
C VAL A 68 18.43 33.72 9.96
N GLU A 69 18.61 32.86 10.98
CA GLU A 69 18.18 31.45 10.93
C GLU A 69 16.65 31.31 10.87
N GLU A 70 15.88 32.12 11.61
CA GLU A 70 14.41 32.06 11.55
C GLU A 70 13.85 32.53 10.19
N ALA A 71 14.52 33.47 9.52
CA ALA A 71 14.14 33.94 8.20
C ALA A 71 14.46 32.90 7.12
N GLU A 72 15.62 32.24 7.20
CA GLU A 72 16.00 31.16 6.27
C GLU A 72 15.13 29.91 6.45
N VAL A 73 14.76 29.58 7.70
CA VAL A 73 13.82 28.49 7.99
C VAL A 73 12.42 28.80 7.43
N LYS A 74 11.93 30.03 7.59
CA LYS A 74 10.64 30.45 7.01
C LYS A 74 10.66 30.45 5.48
N GLU A 75 11.72 30.91 4.84
CA GLU A 75 11.83 30.87 3.38
C GLU A 75 11.89 29.44 2.83
N ALA A 76 12.55 28.52 3.55
CA ALA A 76 12.58 27.11 3.20
C ALA A 76 11.19 26.45 3.33
N GLU A 77 10.47 26.71 4.42
CA GLU A 77 9.10 26.20 4.62
C GLU A 77 8.11 26.76 3.57
N VAL A 78 8.24 28.04 3.21
CA VAL A 78 7.40 28.67 2.18
C VAL A 78 7.70 28.09 0.80
N LYS A 79 8.98 27.89 0.44
CA LYS A 79 9.36 27.23 -0.82
C LYS A 79 8.89 25.78 -0.91
N GLU A 80 8.99 25.02 0.18
CA GLU A 80 8.51 23.63 0.22
C GLU A 80 6.98 23.59 0.08
N ALA A 81 6.26 24.52 0.71
CA ALA A 81 4.81 24.65 0.57
C ALA A 81 4.40 25.05 -0.86
N GLU A 82 5.14 25.91 -1.55
CA GLU A 82 4.88 26.26 -2.95
C GLU A 82 5.23 25.13 -3.93
N ALA A 83 6.27 24.34 -3.66
CA ALA A 83 6.57 23.12 -4.42
C ALA A 83 5.48 22.06 -4.26
N ARG A 84 4.96 21.88 -3.04
CA ARG A 84 3.81 21.00 -2.74
C ARG A 84 2.52 21.42 -3.47
N ARG A 85 2.35 22.70 -3.82
CA ARG A 85 1.17 23.18 -4.60
C ARG A 85 1.11 22.64 -6.03
N HIS A 86 2.21 22.09 -6.57
CA HIS A 86 2.25 21.48 -7.90
C HIS A 86 2.28 19.93 -7.87
N TYR A 87 2.29 19.30 -6.70
CA TYR A 87 2.20 17.84 -6.60
C TYR A 87 0.73 17.41 -6.49
N ARG A 88 0.20 16.77 -7.54
CA ARG A 88 -1.14 16.17 -7.52
C ARG A 88 -1.02 14.66 -7.55
N SER A 89 -1.41 14.01 -6.47
CA SER A 89 -1.54 12.56 -6.40
C SER A 89 -2.96 12.13 -6.81
N GLU A 90 -3.06 11.25 -7.82
CA GLU A 90 -4.33 10.60 -8.23
C GLU A 90 -4.47 9.19 -7.64
N PHE A 91 -3.55 8.84 -6.76
CA PHE A 91 -3.55 7.59 -6.04
C PHE A 91 -4.63 7.55 -4.97
N ARG A 92 -5.32 6.41 -4.86
CA ARG A 92 -6.24 6.16 -3.75
C ARG A 92 -5.43 5.74 -2.51
N TYR A 93 -5.65 6.44 -1.41
CA TYR A 93 -5.12 6.13 -0.08
C TYR A 93 -6.24 5.62 0.83
N GLY A 94 -5.88 4.89 1.88
CA GLY A 94 -6.82 4.28 2.84
C GLY A 94 -6.94 2.77 2.70
N SER A 95 -7.96 2.19 3.36
CA SER A 95 -8.19 0.76 3.41
C SER A 95 -8.95 0.26 2.17
N PHE A 96 -8.47 -0.82 1.58
CA PHE A 96 -9.15 -1.61 0.57
C PHE A 96 -9.58 -2.94 1.18
N THR A 97 -10.83 -3.36 0.95
CA THR A 97 -11.29 -4.69 1.38
C THR A 97 -12.22 -5.28 0.33
N ARG A 98 -11.96 -6.54 -0.01
CA ARG A 98 -12.81 -7.32 -0.92
C ARG A 98 -12.99 -8.72 -0.39
N ALA A 99 -14.23 -9.21 -0.39
CA ALA A 99 -14.56 -10.58 -0.07
C ALA A 99 -15.21 -11.26 -1.28
N LEU A 100 -14.83 -12.50 -1.56
CA LEU A 100 -15.30 -13.30 -2.68
C LEU A 100 -15.57 -14.72 -2.19
N ALA A 101 -16.71 -15.31 -2.59
CA ALA A 101 -16.98 -16.70 -2.31
C ALA A 101 -16.04 -17.60 -3.13
N LEU A 102 -15.46 -18.60 -2.47
CA LEU A 102 -14.67 -19.63 -3.14
C LEU A 102 -15.60 -20.62 -3.86
N PRO A 103 -15.16 -21.19 -4.99
CA PRO A 103 -15.84 -22.32 -5.60
C PRO A 103 -15.97 -23.48 -4.61
N ALA A 104 -17.05 -24.25 -4.72
CA ALA A 104 -17.26 -25.42 -3.87
C ALA A 104 -16.14 -26.46 -4.07
N GLY A 105 -15.68 -27.06 -2.98
CA GLY A 105 -14.68 -28.14 -3.00
C GLY A 105 -13.22 -27.69 -3.11
N VAL A 106 -12.94 -26.40 -3.01
CA VAL A 106 -11.58 -25.88 -2.88
C VAL A 106 -11.09 -26.07 -1.44
N ALA A 107 -9.94 -26.71 -1.26
CA ALA A 107 -9.28 -26.73 0.03
C ALA A 107 -8.54 -25.41 0.27
N GLU A 108 -8.60 -24.89 1.48
CA GLU A 108 -8.00 -23.59 1.84
C GLU A 108 -6.49 -23.59 1.61
N SER A 109 -5.82 -24.73 1.84
CA SER A 109 -4.39 -24.94 1.60
C SER A 109 -3.96 -24.81 0.14
N ASP A 110 -4.89 -24.91 -0.81
CA ASP A 110 -4.57 -24.90 -2.23
C ASP A 110 -4.67 -23.50 -2.85
N VAL A 111 -5.09 -22.50 -2.07
CA VAL A 111 -5.11 -21.10 -2.48
C VAL A 111 -3.69 -20.54 -2.40
N THR A 112 -3.25 -19.89 -3.46
CA THR A 112 -1.93 -19.26 -3.52
C THR A 112 -2.05 -17.77 -3.83
N ALA A 113 -1.13 -16.97 -3.30
CA ALA A 113 -1.08 -15.53 -3.53
C ALA A 113 0.35 -15.10 -3.85
N THR A 114 0.50 -14.20 -4.82
CA THR A 114 1.78 -13.59 -5.20
C THR A 114 1.60 -12.10 -5.37
N TYR A 115 2.57 -11.31 -4.93
CA TYR A 115 2.61 -9.87 -5.14
C TYR A 115 3.81 -9.53 -6.02
N THR A 116 3.58 -8.85 -7.15
CA THR A 116 4.64 -8.50 -8.09
C THR A 116 4.29 -7.18 -8.78
N ASP A 117 5.23 -6.25 -8.82
CA ASP A 117 5.08 -4.95 -9.49
C ASP A 117 3.81 -4.17 -9.13
N GLY A 118 3.44 -4.19 -7.84
CA GLY A 118 2.24 -3.49 -7.37
C GLY A 118 0.95 -4.27 -7.53
N ILE A 119 0.98 -5.52 -8.01
CA ILE A 119 -0.21 -6.33 -8.29
C ILE A 119 -0.25 -7.54 -7.38
N LEU A 120 -1.33 -7.67 -6.60
CA LEU A 120 -1.67 -8.91 -5.89
C LEU A 120 -2.44 -9.83 -6.84
N GLU A 121 -1.91 -11.03 -7.06
CA GLU A 121 -2.58 -12.11 -7.79
C GLU A 121 -2.87 -13.27 -6.82
N VAL A 122 -4.16 -13.58 -6.65
CA VAL A 122 -4.63 -14.74 -5.87
C VAL A 122 -5.17 -15.79 -6.84
N ARG A 123 -4.64 -17.01 -6.75
CA ARG A 123 -5.05 -18.14 -7.58
C ARG A 123 -5.80 -19.16 -6.73
N VAL A 124 -6.98 -19.50 -7.20
CA VAL A 124 -7.88 -20.46 -6.57
C VAL A 124 -8.08 -21.60 -7.57
N PRO A 125 -7.63 -22.82 -7.27
CA PRO A 125 -7.89 -23.96 -8.13
C PRO A 125 -9.40 -24.18 -8.18
N MET A 126 -9.93 -24.45 -9.37
CA MET A 126 -11.30 -24.90 -9.49
C MET A 126 -11.24 -26.40 -9.65
N VAL A 127 -11.76 -27.14 -8.67
CA VAL A 127 -12.20 -28.51 -8.94
C VAL A 127 -13.23 -28.44 -10.06
N GLU A 128 -13.15 -29.35 -11.03
CA GLU A 128 -14.16 -29.42 -12.09
C GLU A 128 -15.54 -29.40 -11.44
N ALA A 129 -16.25 -28.31 -11.65
CA ALA A 129 -17.64 -28.23 -11.28
C ALA A 129 -18.32 -29.27 -12.16
N ALA A 130 -18.58 -30.46 -11.59
CA ALA A 130 -19.32 -31.50 -12.29
C ALA A 130 -20.52 -30.81 -12.94
N GLU A 131 -20.56 -30.83 -14.27
CA GLU A 131 -21.57 -30.19 -15.08
C GLU A 131 -22.95 -30.75 -14.69
N ARG A 132 -23.56 -30.17 -13.66
CA ARG A 132 -24.89 -30.53 -13.20
C ARG A 132 -25.80 -29.34 -13.38
N THR A 133 -25.77 -28.76 -14.58
CA THR A 133 -26.87 -27.92 -15.03
C THR A 133 -28.07 -28.84 -15.24
N ARG A 134 -29.00 -28.90 -14.28
CA ARG A 134 -30.29 -29.55 -14.47
C ARG A 134 -31.34 -28.49 -14.80
N THR A 135 -32.03 -28.65 -15.91
CA THR A 135 -33.23 -27.88 -16.18
C THR A 135 -34.34 -28.39 -15.28
N VAL A 136 -34.92 -27.50 -14.46
CA VAL A 136 -36.07 -27.85 -13.60
C VAL A 136 -37.35 -27.64 -14.42
N PRO A 137 -38.13 -28.68 -14.73
CA PRO A 137 -39.40 -28.50 -15.40
C PRO A 137 -40.41 -27.81 -14.46
N VAL A 138 -41.12 -26.81 -14.98
CA VAL A 138 -42.20 -26.13 -14.24
C VAL A 138 -43.48 -26.93 -14.41
N THR A 139 -44.09 -27.38 -13.32
CA THR A 139 -45.40 -28.04 -13.31
C THR A 139 -46.51 -27.05 -12.95
N ARG A 140 -47.69 -27.18 -13.58
CA ARG A 140 -48.91 -26.47 -13.18
C ARG A 140 -49.65 -27.29 -12.12
N GLY A 141 -50.07 -26.63 -11.03
CA GLY A 141 -50.98 -27.16 -10.01
C GLY A 141 -52.44 -26.91 -10.35
#